data_AF-A0A835BRE7-F1
#
_entry.id   AF-A0A835BRE7-F1
#
_cell.length_a   1.000
_cell.length_b   1.000
_cell.length_c   1.000
_cell.angle_alpha   90.00
_cell.angle_beta   90.00
_cell.angle_gamma   90.00
#
_symmetry.space_group_name_H-M   'P 1'
#
loop_
_entity.id
_entity.type
_entity.pdbx_description
1 polymer ?
#
loop_
_entity_poly.entity_id
_entity_poly.type
_entity_poly.pdbx_seq_one_letter_code
_entity_poly.pdbx_strand_id
1 'polypeptide(L)' 'MMTHAQQCGSQAGGAVCANNLCCSQYGYCGLGGDYCGSGCQSGPCY' A
#
# COMPACT_ATOMS: atom_id res chain seq x y z
N MET A 1 16.67 -11.10 -6.37
CA MET A 1 15.22 -10.85 -6.29
C MET A 1 15.07 -9.39 -5.90
N MET A 2 14.70 -8.53 -6.85
CA MET A 2 14.50 -7.11 -6.55
C MET A 2 13.32 -7.02 -5.58
N THR A 3 13.58 -6.60 -4.35
CA THR A 3 12.57 -6.25 -3.35
C THR A 3 11.83 -5.01 -3.82
N HIS A 4 11.07 -5.11 -4.91
CA HIS A 4 10.10 -4.10 -5.27
C HIS A 4 9.06 -4.10 -4.15
N ALA A 5 8.88 -2.96 -3.48
CA ALA A 5 7.74 -2.79 -2.59
C ALA A 5 6.49 -3.30 -3.32
N GLN A 6 5.77 -4.24 -2.70
CA GLN A 6 4.62 -4.90 -3.33
C GLN A 6 3.68 -3.81 -3.84
N GLN A 7 3.38 -3.83 -5.14
CA GLN A 7 2.47 -2.88 -5.73
C GLN A 7 1.03 -3.23 -5.34
N CYS A 8 0.22 -2.19 -5.12
CA CYS A 8 -1.14 -2.32 -4.62
C CYS A 8 -2.03 -1.19 -5.16
N GLY A 9 -3.32 -1.27 -4.84
CA GLY A 9 -4.29 -0.24 -5.16
C GLY A 9 -4.62 -0.18 -6.65
N SER A 10 -5.14 0.97 -7.07
CA SER A 10 -5.57 1.23 -8.46
C SER A 10 -4.46 1.00 -9.49
N GLN A 11 -3.21 1.25 -9.10
CA GLN A 11 -2.01 1.06 -9.92
C GLN A 11 -1.69 -0.41 -10.18
N ALA A 12 -2.21 -1.31 -9.35
CA ALA A 12 -2.02 -2.76 -9.44
C ALA A 12 -3.34 -3.51 -9.63
N GLY A 13 -4.33 -2.89 -10.28
CA GLY A 13 -5.62 -3.54 -10.57
C GLY A 13 -6.45 -3.86 -9.32
N GLY A 14 -6.31 -3.06 -8.25
CA GLY A 14 -6.99 -3.29 -6.99
C GLY A 14 -6.31 -4.31 -6.08
N ALA A 15 -5.06 -4.70 -6.37
CA ALA A 15 -4.30 -5.58 -5.49
C ALA A 15 -4.17 -4.99 -4.08
N VAL A 16 -4.28 -5.85 -3.06
CA VAL A 16 -4.14 -5.47 -1.66
C VAL A 16 -2.80 -5.94 -1.11
N CYS A 17 -2.29 -5.21 -0.13
CA CYS A 17 -1.05 -5.56 0.53
C CYS A 17 -1.21 -6.76 1.46
N ALA A 18 -0.21 -7.65 1.47
CA ALA A 18 -0.11 -8.73 2.45
C ALA A 18 0.30 -8.19 3.84
N ASN A 19 0.18 -9.03 4.88
CA ASN A 19 0.64 -8.74 6.25
C ASN A 19 0.03 -7.49 6.92
N ASN A 20 -1.20 -7.13 6.56
CA ASN A 20 -1.87 -5.91 7.07
C ASN A 20 -1.05 -4.63 6.84
N LEU A 21 -0.26 -4.59 5.77
CA LEU A 21 0.39 -3.36 5.34
C LEU A 21 -0.65 -2.43 4.69
N CYS A 22 -0.39 -1.14 4.76
CA CYS A 22 -1.20 -0.13 4.09
C CYS A 22 -0.74 0.03 2.65
N CYS A 23 -1.69 0.27 1.77
CA CYS A 23 -1.42 0.65 0.40
C CYS A 23 -1.39 2.18 0.29
N SER A 24 -0.22 2.77 0.03
CA SER A 24 -0.10 4.21 -0.13
C SER A 24 -0.89 4.73 -1.33
N GLN A 25 -1.09 6.05 -1.39
CA GLN A 25 -1.68 6.72 -2.57
C GLN A 25 -0.92 6.45 -3.88
N TYR A 26 0.35 6.08 -3.78
CA TYR A 26 1.21 5.80 -4.92
C TYR A 26 1.19 4.33 -5.35
N GLY A 27 0.44 3.47 -4.64
CA GLY A 27 0.29 2.06 -4.98
C GLY A 27 1.43 1.20 -4.50
N TYR A 28 1.99 1.50 -3.32
CA TYR A 28 3.03 0.70 -2.68
C TYR A 28 2.64 0.28 -1.28
N CYS A 29 3.00 -0.95 -0.90
CA CYS A 29 2.76 -1.49 0.42
C CYS A 29 3.81 -1.04 1.44
N GLY A 30 3.35 -0.58 2.60
CA GLY A 30 4.21 -0.20 3.72
C GLY A 30 3.44 0.15 4.99
N LEU A 31 4.13 0.72 5.97
CA LEU A 31 3.58 1.16 7.25
C LEU A 31 4.00 2.61 7.53
N GLY A 32 3.27 3.28 8.40
CA GLY A 32 3.52 4.67 8.77
C GLY A 32 2.72 5.66 7.94
N GLY A 33 2.86 6.95 8.25
CA GLY A 33 2.00 8.01 7.70
C GLY A 33 2.01 8.09 6.16
N ASP A 34 3.15 7.82 5.52
CA ASP A 34 3.29 7.89 4.06
C ASP A 34 2.50 6.78 3.32
N TYR A 35 2.13 5.71 4.03
CA TYR A 35 1.41 4.56 3.48
C TYR A 35 0.00 4.44 4.03
N CYS A 36 -0.16 4.61 5.34
CA CYS A 36 -1.39 4.45 6.08
C CYS A 36 -2.16 5.75 6.29
N GLY A 37 -1.53 6.91 6.08
CA GLY A 37 -2.14 8.21 6.29
C GLY A 37 -3.01 8.67 5.12
N SER A 38 -2.98 9.98 4.85
CA SER A 38 -3.79 10.58 3.80
C SER A 38 -3.53 9.95 2.44
N GLY A 39 -4.61 9.55 1.76
CA GLY A 39 -4.54 8.89 0.46
C GLY A 39 -4.26 7.38 0.50
N CYS A 40 -4.25 6.76 1.68
CA CYS A 40 -4.22 5.30 1.81
C CYS A 40 -5.37 4.65 1.05
N GLN A 41 -5.04 3.69 0.16
CA GLN A 41 -6.00 3.03 -0.73
C GLN A 41 -6.59 1.75 -0.13
N SER A 42 -5.87 1.05 0.75
CA SER A 42 -6.34 -0.18 1.42
C SER A 42 -5.47 -0.54 2.63
N GLY A 43 -5.96 -1.44 3.49
CA GLY A 43 -5.28 -1.86 4.72
C GLY A 43 -5.72 -1.06 5.95
N PRO A 44 -4.92 -1.05 7.04
CA PRO A 44 -5.23 -0.32 8.27
C PRO A 44 -4.88 1.17 8.15
N CYS A 45 -5.60 1.88 7.29
CA CYS A 45 -5.47 3.33 7.14
C CYS A 45 -5.93 4.07 8.41
N TYR A 46 -5.30 5.20 8.74
CA TYR A 46 -5.64 6.04 9.89
C TYR A 46 -5.49 7.54 9.62
#